data_AF-A0A3D0URN2-F1
#
_entry.id   AF-A0A3D0URN2-F1
#
_cell.length_a   1.000
_cell.length_b   1.000
_cell.length_c   1.000
_cell.angle_alpha   90.00
_cell.angle_beta   90.00
_cell.angle_gamma   90.00
#
_symmetry.space_group_name_H-M   'P 1'
#
loop_
_entity.id
_entity.type
_entity.pdbx_description
1 polymer ?
#
loop_
_entity_poly.entity_id
_entity_poly.type
_entity_poly.pdbx_seq_one_letter_code
_entity_poly.pdbx_strand_id
1 'polypeptide(L)' 'MKSGVYQAEGEFEIITIRPRWSLINLVSPGSEKAKRESILYQLNGQYIKQGWLFEGDIVWGKICVFAVIRLKPPSLS' A
#
# COMPACT_ATOMS: atom_id res chain seq x y z
N MET A 1 14.09 10.79 3.44
CA MET A 1 13.40 9.90 4.42
C MET A 1 13.11 8.57 3.74
N LYS A 2 13.57 7.46 4.33
CA LYS A 2 13.42 6.07 3.83
C LYS A 2 12.05 5.51 4.25
N SER A 3 11.42 4.69 3.41
CA SER A 3 10.24 3.91 3.80
C SER A 3 10.61 2.97 4.96
N GLY A 4 9.80 2.96 6.02
CA GLY A 4 9.95 2.06 7.16
C GLY A 4 8.83 1.04 7.17
N VAL A 5 9.18 -0.23 7.41
CA VAL A 5 8.23 -1.29 7.74
C VAL A 5 8.11 -1.31 9.25
N TYR A 6 6.89 -1.21 9.77
CA TYR A 6 6.62 -1.33 11.19
C TYR A 6 5.91 -2.67 11.43
N GLN A 7 6.59 -3.61 12.09
CA GLN A 7 5.97 -4.84 12.56
C GLN A 7 5.15 -4.53 13.82
N ALA A 8 3.82 -4.65 13.71
CA ALA A 8 2.94 -4.76 14.85
C ALA A 8 2.84 -6.25 15.22
N GLU A 9 2.59 -6.56 16.50
CA GLU A 9 2.59 -7.91 17.04
C GLU A 9 1.82 -8.92 16.16
N GLY A 10 2.56 -9.83 15.54
CA GLY A 10 2.16 -11.21 15.18
C GLY A 10 1.26 -11.45 13.97
N GLU A 11 0.31 -10.57 13.64
CA GLU A 11 -0.78 -10.96 12.71
C GLU A 11 -0.79 -10.21 11.38
N PHE A 12 -0.13 -9.06 11.30
CA PHE A 12 -0.11 -8.22 10.11
C PHE A 12 1.11 -7.30 10.09
N GLU A 13 1.53 -6.90 8.89
CA GLU A 13 2.54 -5.85 8.70
C GLU A 13 1.89 -4.54 8.27
N ILE A 14 2.37 -3.43 8.86
CA ILE A 14 1.99 -2.07 8.45
C ILE A 14 3.07 -1.51 7.54
N ILE A 15 2.70 -1.22 6.30
CA ILE A 15 3.60 -0.68 5.30
C ILE A 15 3.20 0.76 4.98
N THR A 16 4.19 1.65 5.03
CA THR A 16 4.04 3.04 4.59
C THR A 16 4.60 3.18 3.18
N ILE A 17 3.73 3.53 2.24
CA ILE A 17 4.07 3.72 0.82
C ILE A 17 4.01 5.20 0.50
N ARG A 18 4.95 5.67 -0.31
CA ARG A 18 4.91 7.01 -0.89
C ARG A 18 4.38 6.92 -2.33
N PRO A 19 3.11 7.25 -2.60
CA PRO A 19 2.57 7.15 -3.94
C PRO A 19 3.35 8.07 -4.89
N ARG A 20 3.75 7.54 -6.05
CA ARG A 20 4.27 8.37 -7.14
C ARG A 20 3.11 9.06 -7.85
N TRP A 21 2.88 10.32 -7.52
CA TRP A 21 1.77 11.13 -8.06
C TRP A 21 1.76 11.25 -9.60
N SER A 22 2.92 11.15 -10.25
CA SER A 22 3.02 11.09 -11.71
C SER A 22 2.27 9.90 -12.32
N LEU A 23 2.17 8.77 -11.61
CA LEU A 23 1.37 7.61 -12.02
C LEU A 23 -0.13 7.78 -11.71
N ILE A 24 -0.48 8.54 -10.68
CA ILE A 24 -1.88 8.77 -10.28
C ILE A 24 -2.59 9.64 -11.33
N ASN A 25 -1.89 10.59 -11.93
CA ASN A 25 -2.44 11.44 -12.99
C ASN A 25 -2.69 10.70 -14.32
N LEU A 26 -2.08 9.52 -14.54
CA LEU A 26 -2.28 8.71 -15.75
C LEU A 26 -3.58 7.90 -15.73
N VAL A 27 -4.17 7.63 -14.55
CA VAL A 27 -5.32 6.72 -14.36
C VAL A 27 -6.61 7.49 -14.02
N SER A 28 -6.75 8.72 -14.52
CA SER A 28 -7.83 9.69 -14.23
C SER A 28 -7.54 10.57 -12.99
N PRO A 29 -7.69 11.90 -13.09
CA PRO A 29 -7.19 12.82 -12.08
C PRO A 29 -8.03 12.71 -10.79
N GLY A 30 -7.42 12.20 -9.72
CA GLY A 30 -7.84 12.48 -8.36
C GLY A 30 -8.89 11.56 -7.72
N SER A 31 -9.43 10.56 -8.43
CA SER A 31 -10.38 9.61 -7.81
C SER A 31 -9.66 8.71 -6.79
N GLU A 32 -10.34 8.37 -5.69
CA GLU A 32 -9.81 7.45 -4.67
C GLU A 32 -9.48 6.07 -5.25
N LYS A 33 -10.28 5.62 -6.23
CA LYS A 33 -10.06 4.38 -6.97
C LYS A 33 -8.71 4.37 -7.70
N ALA A 34 -8.39 5.42 -8.45
CA ALA A 34 -7.11 5.54 -9.16
C ALA A 34 -5.91 5.56 -8.20
N LYS A 35 -6.06 6.22 -7.04
CA LYS A 35 -5.05 6.21 -5.98
C LYS A 35 -4.83 4.80 -5.43
N ARG A 36 -5.90 4.04 -5.20
CA ARG A 36 -5.85 2.65 -4.73
C ARG A 36 -5.17 1.73 -5.75
N GLU A 37 -5.52 1.84 -7.02
CA GLU A 37 -4.91 1.03 -8.09
C GLU A 37 -3.40 1.29 -8.24
N SER A 38 -2.97 2.56 -8.17
CA SER A 38 -1.54 2.92 -8.21
C SER A 38 -0.76 2.33 -7.02
N ILE A 39 -1.37 2.31 -5.84
CA ILE A 39 -0.80 1.70 -4.65
C ILE A 39 -0.71 0.17 -4.79
N LEU A 40 -1.78 -0.49 -5.26
CA LEU A 40 -1.77 -1.93 -5.50
C LEU A 40 -0.73 -2.31 -6.57
N TYR A 41 -0.56 -1.50 -7.61
CA TYR A 41 0.47 -1.70 -8.62
C TYR A 41 1.88 -1.65 -8.02
N GLN A 42 2.15 -0.69 -7.13
CA GLN A 42 3.44 -0.58 -6.43
C GLN A 42 3.69 -1.77 -5.49
N LEU A 43 2.65 -2.29 -4.86
CA LEU A 43 2.74 -3.47 -4.00
C LEU A 43 2.82 -4.79 -4.75
N ASN A 44 2.43 -4.82 -6.03
CA ASN A 44 2.16 -6.06 -6.75
C ASN A 44 3.37 -7.02 -6.76
N GLY A 45 4.56 -6.51 -7.13
CA GLY A 45 5.75 -7.35 -7.23
C GLY A 45 6.32 -7.81 -5.89
N GLN A 46 6.21 -6.97 -4.86
CA GLN A 46 6.89 -7.18 -3.58
C GLN A 46 6.03 -7.94 -2.57
N TYR A 47 4.70 -7.82 -2.64
CA TYR A 47 3.81 -8.40 -1.64
C TYR A 47 2.74 -9.28 -2.30
N ILE A 48 1.97 -8.74 -3.24
CA ILE A 48 0.82 -9.46 -3.81
C ILE A 48 1.23 -10.73 -4.56
N LYS A 49 2.26 -10.65 -5.43
CA LYS A 49 2.82 -11.83 -6.12
C LYS A 49 3.47 -12.85 -5.17
N GLN A 50 3.84 -12.43 -3.97
CA GLN A 50 4.37 -13.31 -2.92
C GLN A 50 3.25 -13.89 -2.03
N GLY A 51 1.98 -13.67 -2.39
CA GLY A 51 0.82 -14.23 -1.69
C GLY A 51 0.35 -13.41 -0.49
N TRP A 52 0.88 -12.20 -0.29
CA TRP A 52 0.40 -11.33 0.78
C TRP A 52 -1.01 -10.82 0.47
N LEU A 53 -1.86 -10.78 1.49
CA LEU A 53 -3.24 -10.36 1.39
C LEU A 53 -3.43 -8.97 1.96
N PHE A 54 -4.25 -8.17 1.30
CA PHE A 54 -4.61 -6.83 1.76
C PHE A 54 -5.72 -6.92 2.81
N GLU A 55 -5.51 -6.35 4.00
CA GLU A 55 -6.41 -6.52 5.13
C GLU A 55 -6.71 -5.17 5.80
N GLY A 56 -7.79 -4.50 5.41
CA GLY A 56 -8.24 -3.22 5.99
C GLY A 56 -8.28 -2.08 4.99
N ASP A 57 -8.47 -0.84 5.45
CA ASP A 57 -8.54 0.33 4.56
C ASP A 57 -7.17 1.01 4.37
N ILE A 58 -7.03 1.75 3.26
CA ILE A 58 -5.86 2.59 3.01
C ILE A 58 -6.03 3.90 3.79
N VAL A 59 -5.15 4.16 4.73
CA VAL A 59 -5.15 5.43 5.47
C VAL A 59 -4.18 6.40 4.81
N TRP A 60 -4.69 7.54 4.37
CA TRP A 60 -3.87 8.59 3.75
C TRP A 60 -3.27 9.52 4.82
N GLY A 61 -1.96 9.76 4.76
CA GLY A 61 -1.31 10.79 5.57
C GLY A 61 -1.80 12.20 5.21
N LYS A 62 -1.53 13.18 6.09
CA LYS A 62 -1.83 14.61 5.81
C LYS A 62 -1.27 14.99 4.44
N ILE A 63 -2.09 15.65 3.61
CA ILE A 63 -1.75 16.08 2.24
C ILE A 63 -1.51 14.87 1.28
N CYS A 64 -2.06 13.70 1.61
CA CYS A 64 -1.90 12.43 0.87
C CYS A 64 -0.44 11.97 0.68
N VAL A 65 0.56 12.57 1.31
CA VAL A 65 1.99 12.36 0.98
C VAL A 65 2.43 10.90 1.04
N PHE A 66 1.78 10.10 1.89
CA PHE A 66 1.97 8.66 1.99
C PHE A 66 0.63 7.95 2.25
N ALA A 67 0.62 6.66 1.97
CA ALA A 67 -0.47 5.73 2.27
C ALA A 67 0.02 4.69 3.28
N VAL A 68 -0.78 4.42 4.30
CA VAL A 68 -0.54 3.35 5.28
C VAL A 68 -1.48 2.21 4.98
N ILE A 69 -0.93 1.00 4.93
CA ILE A 69 -1.64 -0.21 4.53
C ILE A 69 -1.29 -1.33 5.49
N ARG A 70 -2.31 -2.10 5.85
CA ARG A 70 -2.16 -3.34 6.59
C ARG A 70 -2.20 -4.52 5.61
N LEU A 71 -1.15 -5.32 5.64
CA LEU A 71 -1.04 -6.55 4.86
C LEU A 71 -0.89 -7.75 5.80
N LYS A 72 -1.54 -8.85 5.44
CA LYS A 72 -1.35 -10.15 6.07
C LYS A 72 -0.34 -10.95 5.25
N PRO A 73 0.68 -11.55 5.88
CA PRO A 73 1.60 -12.43 5.17
C PRO A 73 0.84 -13.64 4.58
N PRO A 74 1.36 -14.28 3.52
CA PRO A 74 0.79 -15.52 3.02
C PRO A 74 0.71 -16.53 4.16
N SER A 75 -0.42 -17.20 4.30
CA SER A 75 -0.55 -18.33 5.21
C SER A 75 0.41 -19.42 4.76
N LEU A 76 1.46 -19.66 5.56
CA LEU A 76 2.35 -20.80 5.40
C LEU A 76 1.49 -22.06 5.47
N SER A 77 1.23 -22.64 4.31
CA SER A 77 0.52 -23.91 4.15
C SER A 77 1.54 -25.04 4.15
#